data_AF-A0A2S5MGK9-F1
#
_entry.id   AF-A0A2S5MGK9-F1
#
_cell.length_a   1.000
_cell.length_b   1.000
_cell.length_c   1.000
_cell.angle_alpha   90.00
_cell.angle_beta   90.00
_cell.angle_gamma   90.00
#
_symmetry.space_group_name_H-M   'P 1'
#
loop_
_entity.id
_entity.type
_entity.pdbx_description
1 polymer ?
#
loop_
_entity_poly.entity_id
_entity_poly.type
_entity_poly.pdbx_seq_one_letter_code
_entity_poly.pdbx_strand_id
1 'polypeptide(L)'
;MSKPIEYVATFVAGRGAALNERAVSGALYDSGLIDAGRDWLAPDHAVDAFLSGAGHDLADLRARLQVAVADDPIDVIVQPTTGRRKKLLVADMDSTMIGQECIDELADLVGLREHVAAITERAMRGEVAFEGALRERVALLAGVTLTQLETLLTRITLTPGAR
;
A
#
# COMPACT_ATOMS: atom_id res chain seq x y z
N MET A 1 10.49 35.24 -11.78
CA MET A 1 9.91 34.62 -10.57
C MET A 1 9.76 33.14 -10.86
N SER A 2 10.28 32.23 -10.03
CA SER A 2 9.99 30.80 -10.19
C SER A 2 8.50 30.57 -9.96
N LYS A 3 7.89 29.67 -10.74
CA LYS A 3 6.48 29.32 -10.58
C LYS A 3 6.29 28.62 -9.22
N PRO A 4 5.15 28.81 -8.53
CA PRO A 4 4.89 28.15 -7.26
C PRO A 4 4.84 26.62 -7.42
N ILE A 5 5.36 25.92 -6.42
CA ILE A 5 5.28 24.45 -6.31
C ILE A 5 3.96 24.09 -5.63
N GLU A 6 3.07 23.50 -6.41
CA GLU A 6 1.70 23.19 -5.96
C GLU A 6 1.50 21.69 -5.75
N TYR A 7 2.28 20.86 -6.44
CA TYR A 7 2.16 19.41 -6.40
C TYR A 7 3.50 18.74 -6.11
N VAL A 8 3.42 17.52 -5.60
CA VAL A 8 4.54 16.60 -5.49
C VAL A 8 4.15 15.27 -6.08
N ALA A 9 5.03 14.74 -6.93
CA ALA A 9 4.98 13.37 -7.41
C ALA A 9 5.99 12.55 -6.61
N THR A 10 5.50 11.61 -5.80
CA THR A 10 6.36 10.66 -5.10
C THR A 10 6.45 9.40 -5.95
N PHE A 11 7.64 9.09 -6.45
CA PHE A 11 7.94 7.84 -7.14
C PHE A 11 8.41 6.82 -6.09
N VAL A 12 7.91 5.59 -6.16
CA VAL A 12 8.22 4.51 -5.23
C VAL A 12 8.62 3.27 -6.03
N ALA A 13 9.78 2.69 -5.71
CA ALA A 13 10.24 1.45 -6.33
C ALA A 13 9.32 0.29 -5.93
N GLY A 14 8.83 -0.45 -6.92
CA GLY A 14 8.15 -1.71 -6.73
C GLY A 14 9.06 -2.79 -6.15
N ARG A 15 8.48 -3.92 -5.75
CA ARG A 15 9.24 -5.01 -5.10
C ARG A 15 10.34 -5.53 -6.03
N GLY A 16 11.58 -5.50 -5.54
CA GLY A 16 12.76 -5.97 -6.28
C GLY A 16 13.30 -4.96 -7.31
N ALA A 17 12.70 -3.78 -7.42
CA ALA A 17 13.18 -2.68 -8.24
C ALA A 17 14.01 -1.69 -7.42
N ALA A 18 14.75 -0.84 -8.12
CA ALA A 18 15.47 0.29 -7.56
C ALA A 18 15.21 1.53 -8.41
N LEU A 19 14.91 2.65 -7.75
CA LEU A 19 14.83 3.96 -8.38
C LEU A 19 16.23 4.55 -8.55
N ASN A 20 16.40 5.31 -9.62
CA ASN A 20 17.59 6.14 -9.82
C ASN A 20 17.19 7.43 -10.55
N GLU A 21 18.11 8.38 -10.61
CA GLU A 21 17.87 9.67 -11.27
C GLU A 21 17.44 9.55 -12.73
N ARG A 22 17.94 8.52 -13.45
CA ARG A 22 17.59 8.29 -14.85
C ARG A 22 16.14 7.86 -15.00
N ALA A 23 15.66 6.94 -14.17
CA ALA A 23 14.27 6.46 -14.20
C ALA A 23 13.30 7.62 -13.94
N VAL A 24 13.54 8.41 -12.90
CA VAL A 24 12.69 9.56 -12.54
C VAL A 24 12.72 10.64 -13.64
N SER A 25 13.90 10.94 -14.19
CA SER A 25 14.02 11.92 -15.27
C SER A 25 13.36 11.44 -16.56
N GLY A 26 13.43 10.15 -16.85
CA GLY A 26 12.73 9.53 -17.98
C GLY A 26 11.23 9.68 -17.85
N ALA A 27 10.65 9.28 -16.71
CA ALA A 27 9.22 9.42 -16.46
C ALA A 27 8.74 10.88 -16.52
N LEU A 28 9.53 11.84 -16.02
CA LEU A 28 9.22 13.27 -16.13
C LEU A 28 9.32 13.77 -17.58
N TYR A 29 10.31 13.31 -18.33
CA TYR A 29 10.47 13.65 -19.75
C TYR A 29 9.32 13.10 -20.60
N ASP A 30 9.00 11.81 -20.45
CA ASP A 30 7.94 11.11 -21.20
C ASP A 30 6.55 11.65 -20.84
N SER A 31 6.36 12.02 -19.57
CA SER A 31 5.15 12.73 -19.18
C SER A 31 5.12 14.17 -19.72
N GLY A 32 6.24 14.78 -20.11
CA GLY A 32 6.33 16.19 -20.55
C GLY A 32 6.25 17.19 -19.39
N LEU A 33 6.66 16.77 -18.19
CA LEU A 33 6.65 17.55 -16.97
C LEU A 33 8.07 17.99 -16.61
N ILE A 34 8.17 19.13 -15.93
CA ILE A 34 9.43 19.67 -15.43
C ILE A 34 9.28 19.83 -13.93
N ASP A 35 10.17 19.18 -13.18
CA ASP A 35 10.28 19.37 -11.74
C ASP A 35 11.21 20.54 -11.40
N ALA A 36 10.96 21.16 -10.26
CA ALA A 36 11.78 22.25 -9.73
C ALA A 36 12.87 21.76 -8.78
N GLY A 37 12.92 20.45 -8.52
CA GLY A 37 13.84 19.82 -7.59
C GLY A 37 13.30 18.49 -7.09
N ARG A 38 14.18 17.74 -6.44
CA ARG A 38 13.90 16.41 -5.90
C ARG A 38 14.39 16.26 -4.48
N ASP A 39 13.70 15.41 -3.71
CA ASP A 39 14.08 15.03 -2.35
C ASP A 39 13.99 13.51 -2.21
N TRP A 40 15.13 12.85 -1.99
CA TRP A 40 15.20 11.40 -1.83
C TRP A 40 14.78 11.03 -0.40
N LEU A 41 13.57 10.51 -0.27
CA LEU A 41 12.98 10.09 1.01
C LEU A 41 13.64 8.82 1.53
N ALA A 42 13.98 7.91 0.62
CA ALA A 42 14.73 6.70 0.88
C ALA A 42 15.58 6.38 -0.36
N PRO A 43 16.92 6.30 -0.24
CA PRO A 43 17.80 5.98 -1.36
C PRO A 43 17.33 4.73 -2.09
N ASP A 44 17.30 4.79 -3.42
CA ASP A 44 16.87 3.72 -4.33
C ASP A 44 15.41 3.25 -4.18
N HIS A 45 14.64 3.79 -3.23
CA HIS A 45 13.29 3.32 -2.91
C HIS A 45 12.21 4.37 -3.13
N ALA A 46 12.45 5.63 -2.75
CA ALA A 46 11.42 6.66 -2.85
C ALA A 46 12.02 8.06 -3.01
N VAL A 47 11.43 8.83 -3.92
CA VAL A 47 11.85 10.21 -4.21
C VAL A 47 10.64 11.08 -4.52
N ASP A 48 10.65 12.27 -3.94
CA ASP A 48 9.73 13.34 -4.27
C ASP A 48 10.28 14.16 -5.43
N ALA A 49 9.46 14.41 -6.45
CA ALA A 49 9.68 15.43 -7.48
C ALA A 49 8.68 16.57 -7.30
N PHE A 50 9.16 17.81 -7.23
CA PHE A 50 8.35 18.99 -6.96
C PHE A 50 7.86 19.63 -8.25
N LEU A 51 6.54 19.67 -8.45
CA LEU A 51 5.91 20.12 -9.69
C LEU A 51 5.18 21.45 -9.52
N SER A 52 5.27 22.30 -10.54
CA SER A 52 4.44 23.51 -10.61
C SER A 52 3.03 23.18 -11.10
N GLY A 53 2.02 23.85 -10.56
CA GLY A 53 0.62 23.69 -10.98
C GLY A 53 0.19 24.55 -12.15
N ALA A 54 1.08 25.38 -12.72
CA ALA A 54 0.72 26.30 -13.79
C ALA A 54 0.31 25.57 -15.08
N GLY A 55 -1.00 25.42 -15.28
CA GLY A 55 -1.60 24.86 -16.50
C GLY A 55 -1.99 23.39 -16.43
N HIS A 56 -1.85 22.75 -15.26
CA HIS A 56 -2.22 21.34 -15.07
C HIS A 56 -3.11 21.18 -13.85
N ASP A 57 -4.17 20.38 -13.98
CA ASP A 57 -4.90 19.90 -12.82
C ASP A 57 -4.29 18.59 -12.29
N LEU A 58 -4.70 18.19 -11.09
CA LEU A 58 -4.19 17.00 -10.43
C LEU A 58 -4.47 15.70 -11.22
N ALA A 59 -5.58 15.63 -11.95
CA ALA A 59 -5.96 14.45 -12.70
C ALA A 59 -5.07 14.28 -13.94
N ASP A 60 -4.77 15.37 -14.67
CA ASP A 60 -3.83 15.38 -15.79
C ASP A 60 -2.43 14.95 -15.35
N LEU A 61 -1.92 15.54 -14.26
CA LEU A 61 -0.60 15.17 -13.73
C LEU A 61 -0.52 13.69 -13.36
N ARG A 62 -1.57 13.16 -12.71
CA ARG A 62 -1.65 11.73 -12.36
C ARG A 62 -1.64 10.86 -13.60
N ALA A 63 -2.52 11.14 -14.57
CA ALA A 63 -2.67 10.33 -15.76
C ALA A 63 -1.36 10.27 -16.57
N ARG A 64 -0.70 11.42 -16.77
CA ARG A 64 0.56 11.49 -17.52
C ARG A 64 1.68 10.72 -16.84
N LEU A 65 1.83 10.86 -15.53
CA LEU A 65 2.87 10.15 -14.78
C LEU A 65 2.57 8.64 -14.66
N GLN A 66 1.31 8.25 -14.50
CA GLN A 66 0.91 6.84 -14.50
C GLN A 66 1.22 6.16 -15.83
N VAL A 67 0.96 6.82 -16.96
CA VAL A 67 1.34 6.32 -18.29
C VAL A 67 2.86 6.23 -18.42
N ALA A 68 3.59 7.25 -17.95
CA ALA A 68 5.05 7.31 -18.08
C ALA A 68 5.80 6.23 -17.28
N VAL A 69 5.18 5.65 -16.24
CA VAL A 69 5.77 4.56 -15.44
C VAL A 69 5.10 3.21 -15.68
N ALA A 70 4.16 3.10 -16.63
CA ALA A 70 3.29 1.93 -16.76
C ALA A 70 4.04 0.61 -17.05
N ASP A 71 5.18 0.70 -17.74
CA ASP A 71 6.01 -0.46 -18.09
C ASP A 71 7.14 -0.72 -17.08
N ASP A 72 7.30 0.16 -16.10
CA ASP A 72 8.31 0.03 -15.05
C ASP A 72 7.65 -0.44 -13.73
N PRO A 73 8.37 -1.20 -12.89
CA PRO A 73 7.92 -1.54 -11.54
C PRO A 73 8.05 -0.32 -10.62
N ILE A 74 7.36 0.78 -10.93
CA ILE A 74 7.39 2.04 -10.20
C ILE A 74 5.96 2.50 -9.96
N ASP A 75 5.62 2.72 -8.69
CA ASP A 75 4.39 3.39 -8.32
C ASP A 75 4.61 4.91 -8.28
N VAL A 76 3.60 5.68 -8.67
CA VAL A 76 3.65 7.14 -8.60
C VAL A 76 2.41 7.71 -7.91
N ILE A 77 2.64 8.53 -6.88
CA ILE A 77 1.61 9.21 -6.12
C ILE A 77 1.73 10.70 -6.34
N VAL A 78 0.72 11.31 -6.97
CA VAL A 78 0.65 12.77 -7.14
C VAL A 78 -0.37 13.36 -6.20
N GLN A 79 0.04 14.39 -5.46
CA GLN A 79 -0.80 15.09 -4.48
C GLN A 79 -0.42 16.58 -4.36
N PRO A 80 -1.34 17.45 -3.91
CA PRO A 80 -0.99 18.82 -3.54
C PRO A 80 0.05 18.87 -2.42
N THR A 81 0.88 19.91 -2.41
CA THR A 81 1.83 20.16 -1.31
C THR A 81 1.09 20.55 -0.02
N THR A 82 -0.02 21.28 -0.15
CA THR A 82 -0.85 21.71 0.97
C THR A 82 -1.46 20.51 1.70
N GLY A 83 -1.27 20.44 3.01
CA GLY A 83 -1.86 19.40 3.86
C GLY A 83 -1.26 18.00 3.67
N ARG A 84 -0.20 17.84 2.87
CA ARG A 84 0.47 16.56 2.62
C ARG A 84 1.04 15.92 3.89
N ARG A 85 1.78 16.68 4.70
CA ARG A 85 2.41 16.15 5.92
C ARG A 85 1.33 15.80 6.95
N LYS A 86 1.26 14.52 7.31
CA LYS A 86 0.33 13.98 8.33
C LYS A 86 1.09 13.72 9.63
N LYS A 87 0.37 13.71 10.75
CA LYS A 87 0.92 13.45 12.10
C LYS A 87 0.56 12.09 12.67
N LEU A 88 -0.39 11.39 12.04
CA LEU A 88 -0.90 10.10 12.48
C LEU A 88 -1.03 9.20 11.26
N LEU A 89 -0.51 7.98 11.39
CA LEU A 89 -0.74 6.86 10.47
C LEU A 89 -1.50 5.79 11.24
N VAL A 90 -2.63 5.36 10.70
CA VAL A 90 -3.37 4.18 11.18
C VAL A 90 -3.29 3.17 10.05
N ALA A 91 -2.82 1.97 10.36
CA ALA A 91 -2.72 0.87 9.42
C ALA A 91 -3.58 -0.28 9.94
N ASP A 92 -4.20 -1.00 9.01
CA ASP A 92 -4.78 -2.29 9.32
C ASP A 92 -3.68 -3.30 9.70
N MET A 93 -4.05 -4.39 10.37
CA MET A 93 -3.09 -5.38 10.82
C MET A 93 -2.88 -6.46 9.75
N ASP A 94 -3.93 -7.26 9.51
CA ASP A 94 -3.88 -8.43 8.63
C ASP A 94 -3.69 -7.98 7.17
N SER A 95 -2.87 -8.72 6.43
CA SER A 95 -2.47 -8.42 5.04
C SER A 95 -1.92 -7.00 4.79
N THR A 96 -1.57 -6.26 5.85
CA THR A 96 -1.07 -4.88 5.79
C THR A 96 0.21 -4.73 6.59
N MET A 97 0.14 -4.78 7.93
CA MET A 97 1.34 -4.74 8.79
C MET A 97 1.97 -6.12 8.95
N ILE A 98 1.17 -7.18 8.86
CA ILE A 98 1.60 -8.57 8.81
C ILE A 98 1.16 -9.23 7.51
N GLY A 99 1.88 -10.27 7.09
CA GLY A 99 1.59 -10.97 5.84
C GLY A 99 0.50 -12.04 5.92
N GLN A 100 -0.08 -12.25 7.11
CA GLN A 100 -1.06 -13.31 7.37
C GLN A 100 -2.46 -12.74 7.63
N GLU A 101 -3.45 -13.62 7.50
CA GLU A 101 -4.82 -13.46 7.98
C GLU A 101 -4.98 -14.28 9.27
N CYS A 102 -5.03 -13.62 10.43
CA CYS A 102 -4.85 -14.32 11.72
C CYS A 102 -5.94 -15.35 12.00
N ILE A 103 -7.18 -15.06 11.59
CA ILE A 103 -8.33 -15.96 11.77
C ILE A 103 -8.17 -17.21 10.90
N ASP A 104 -7.68 -17.07 9.67
CA ASP A 104 -7.48 -18.18 8.74
C ASP A 104 -6.33 -19.08 9.20
N GLU A 105 -5.24 -18.49 9.70
CA GLU A 105 -4.11 -19.24 10.28
C GLU A 105 -4.52 -19.99 11.56
N LEU A 106 -5.40 -19.42 12.38
CA LEU A 106 -5.96 -20.13 13.54
C LEU A 106 -6.88 -21.27 13.13
N ALA A 107 -7.68 -21.08 12.09
CA ALA A 107 -8.55 -22.11 11.55
C ALA A 107 -7.75 -23.29 10.99
N ASP A 108 -6.60 -23.00 10.35
CA ASP A 108 -5.67 -24.02 9.85
C ASP A 108 -5.14 -24.93 10.98
N LEU A 109 -4.79 -24.37 12.13
CA LEU A 109 -4.33 -25.12 13.31
C LEU A 109 -5.36 -26.11 13.88
N VAL A 110 -6.65 -25.91 13.59
CA VAL A 110 -7.76 -26.77 14.02
C VAL A 110 -8.42 -27.52 12.86
N GLY A 111 -7.86 -27.44 11.65
CA GLY A 111 -8.38 -28.13 10.46
C GLY A 111 -9.68 -27.55 9.89
N LEU A 112 -9.99 -26.28 10.19
CA LEU A 112 -11.22 -25.59 9.77
C LEU A 112 -10.99 -24.50 8.71
N ARG A 113 -9.79 -24.43 8.12
CA ARG A 113 -9.42 -23.41 7.13
C ARG A 113 -10.44 -23.25 6.01
N GLU A 114 -10.89 -24.34 5.41
CA GLU A 114 -11.84 -24.30 4.30
C GLU A 114 -13.20 -23.69 4.70
N HIS A 115 -13.67 -23.97 5.92
CA HIS A 115 -14.94 -23.44 6.42
C HIS A 115 -14.85 -21.92 6.66
N VAL A 116 -13.75 -21.47 7.26
CA VAL A 116 -13.49 -20.05 7.51
C VAL A 116 -13.31 -19.29 6.19
N ALA A 117 -12.54 -19.84 5.25
CA ALA A 117 -12.33 -19.25 3.93
C ALA A 117 -13.65 -19.05 3.17
N ALA A 118 -14.54 -20.05 3.20
CA ALA A 118 -15.86 -19.94 2.57
C ALA A 118 -16.71 -18.79 3.15
N ILE A 119 -16.65 -18.56 4.47
CA ILE A 119 -17.33 -17.43 5.12
C ILE A 119 -16.66 -16.10 4.72
N THR A 120 -15.33 -16.05 4.71
CA THR A 120 -14.55 -14.87 4.30
C THR A 120 -14.90 -14.46 2.86
N GLU A 121 -14.94 -15.41 1.93
CA GLU A 121 -15.32 -15.14 0.53
C GLU A 121 -16.74 -14.58 0.41
N ARG A 122 -17.71 -15.17 1.13
CA ARG A 122 -19.10 -14.68 1.15
C ARG A 122 -19.19 -13.25 1.69
N ALA A 123 -18.40 -12.93 2.72
CA ALA A 123 -18.32 -11.57 3.27
C ALA A 123 -17.71 -10.58 2.26
N MET A 124 -16.63 -10.96 1.57
CA MET A 124 -16.00 -10.13 0.54
C MET A 124 -16.90 -9.91 -0.69
N ARG A 125 -17.76 -10.88 -1.03
CA ARG A 125 -18.80 -10.73 -2.06
C ARG A 125 -20.01 -9.90 -1.59
N GLY A 126 -20.04 -9.47 -0.33
CA GLY A 126 -21.14 -8.71 0.25
C GLY A 126 -22.41 -9.52 0.54
N GLU A 127 -22.32 -10.86 0.51
CA GLU A 127 -23.45 -11.76 0.77
C GLU A 127 -23.80 -11.85 2.26
N VAL A 128 -22.83 -11.55 3.14
CA VAL A 128 -22.98 -11.53 4.60
C VAL A 128 -22.38 -10.23 5.13
N ALA A 129 -23.06 -9.60 6.09
CA ALA A 129 -22.52 -8.43 6.78
C ALA A 129 -21.25 -8.78 7.54
N PHE A 130 -20.26 -7.87 7.54
CA PHE A 130 -18.96 -8.07 8.19
C PHE A 130 -19.06 -8.58 9.63
N GLU A 131 -19.93 -7.98 10.46
CA GLU A 131 -20.09 -8.40 11.86
C GLU A 131 -20.60 -9.85 11.96
N GLY A 132 -21.57 -10.23 11.13
CA GLY A 132 -22.10 -11.59 11.09
C GLY A 132 -21.03 -12.60 10.67
N ALA A 133 -20.30 -12.29 9.61
CA ALA A 133 -19.19 -13.12 9.12
C ALA A 133 -18.05 -13.24 10.14
N LEU A 134 -17.74 -12.17 10.88
CA LEU A 134 -16.74 -12.21 11.94
C LEU A 134 -17.19 -13.12 13.10
N ARG A 135 -18.44 -12.99 13.57
CA ARG A 135 -18.99 -13.84 14.62
C ARG A 135 -19.00 -15.31 14.22
N GLU A 136 -19.40 -15.61 12.99
CA GLU A 136 -19.44 -16.98 12.46
C GLU A 136 -18.03 -17.60 12.42
N ARG A 137 -17.04 -16.88 11.86
CA ARG A 137 -15.66 -17.34 11.80
C ARG A 137 -15.05 -17.55 13.19
N VAL A 138 -15.26 -16.61 14.12
CA VAL A 138 -14.73 -16.72 15.49
C VAL A 138 -15.40 -17.86 16.26
N ALA A 139 -16.69 -18.14 16.03
CA ALA A 139 -17.38 -19.25 16.66
C ALA A 139 -16.78 -20.62 16.28
N LEU A 140 -16.27 -20.76 15.05
CA LEU A 140 -15.56 -21.97 14.60
C LEU A 140 -14.24 -22.21 15.35
N LEU A 141 -13.67 -21.19 15.98
CA LEU A 141 -12.44 -21.28 16.75
C LEU A 141 -12.68 -21.68 18.23
N ALA A 142 -13.90 -22.10 18.58
CA ALA A 142 -14.21 -22.57 19.92
C ALA A 142 -13.33 -23.78 20.30
N GLY A 143 -12.62 -23.67 21.42
CA GLY A 143 -11.70 -24.71 21.90
C GLY A 143 -10.23 -24.51 21.49
N VAL A 144 -9.91 -23.47 20.71
CA VAL A 144 -8.51 -23.06 20.50
C VAL A 144 -7.86 -22.75 21.85
N THR A 145 -6.69 -23.36 22.08
CA THR A 145 -5.92 -23.24 23.32
C THR A 145 -4.92 -22.09 23.25
N LEU A 146 -4.45 -21.62 24.41
CA LEU A 146 -3.38 -20.61 24.47
C LEU A 146 -2.11 -21.08 23.76
N THR A 147 -1.75 -22.36 23.88
CA THR A 147 -0.58 -22.92 23.21
C THR A 147 -0.70 -22.89 21.68
N GLN A 148 -1.91 -23.04 21.13
CA GLN A 148 -2.15 -22.87 19.69
C GLN A 148 -2.01 -21.40 19.27
N LEU A 149 -2.47 -20.45 20.10
CA LEU A 149 -2.24 -19.02 19.87
C LEU A 149 -0.74 -18.66 19.91
N GLU A 150 0.01 -19.19 20.88
CA GLU A 150 1.46 -19.01 20.94
C GLU A 150 2.16 -19.60 19.71
N THR A 151 1.68 -20.74 19.21
CA THR A 151 2.17 -21.34 17.97
C THR A 151 1.91 -20.41 16.78
N LEU A 152 0.72 -19.81 16.68
CA LEU A 152 0.41 -18.81 15.65
C LEU A 152 1.40 -17.65 15.68
N LEU A 153 1.69 -17.10 16.86
CA LEU A 153 2.59 -15.93 16.99
C LEU A 153 3.98 -16.19 16.40
N THR A 154 4.45 -17.45 16.41
CA THR A 154 5.73 -17.82 15.77
C THR A 154 5.68 -17.87 14.24
N ARG A 155 4.48 -17.91 13.64
CA ARG A 155 4.25 -17.89 12.18
C ARG A 155 4.03 -16.49 11.62
N ILE A 156 3.78 -15.49 12.48
CA ILE A 156 3.51 -14.13 12.05
C ILE A 156 4.79 -13.47 11.53
N THR A 157 4.71 -12.92 10.32
CA THR A 157 5.78 -12.16 9.69
C THR A 157 5.30 -10.76 9.37
N LEU A 158 6.16 -9.77 9.64
CA LEU A 158 5.89 -8.39 9.25
C LEU A 158 5.92 -8.26 7.72
N THR A 159 5.01 -7.46 7.19
CA THR A 159 5.06 -7.05 5.78
C THR A 159 6.36 -6.30 5.51
N PRO A 160 7.03 -6.51 4.35
CA PRO A 160 8.22 -5.75 4.00
C PRO A 160 7.97 -4.23 4.09
N GLY A 161 8.83 -3.52 4.83
CA GLY A 161 8.69 -2.07 5.07
C GLY A 161 7.84 -1.67 6.29
N ALA A 162 7.30 -2.62 7.04
CA ALA A 162 6.49 -2.35 8.23
C ALA A 162 7.31 -1.90 9.47
N ARG A 163 8.65 -1.92 9.42
CA ARG A 163 9.57 -1.55 10.51
C ARG A 163 10.43 -0.36 10.14
#